data_AF-A0A6V7VYH7-F1
#
_entry.id   AF-A0A6V7VYH7-F1
#
_cell.length_a   1.000
_cell.length_b   1.000
_cell.length_c   1.000
_cell.angle_alpha   90.00
_cell.angle_beta   90.00
_cell.angle_gamma   90.00
#
_symmetry.space_group_name_H-M   'P 1'
#
loop_
_entity.id
_entity.type
_entity.pdbx_description
1 polymer ?
#
loop_
_entity_poly.entity_id
_entity_poly.type
_entity_poly.pdbx_seq_one_letter_code
_entity_poly.pdbx_strand_id
1 'polypeptide(L)'
;MPFELDVKAEARPEAQFQWKHNNFEIKSNDQVQIKHVGENNEKISFAKAVDGIVEVHAVNKLGKDIKRTKVIVDYTFDPSNENDVNKKLTEEMEEKGKEEIEEKQKKLEKKKKQVKEVKENGDLEGVETSEKKSEKISNKAKENNEAKQSLNNDLISIEKQEG
;
A
#
# COMPACT_ATOMS: atom_id res chain seq x y z
N MET A 1 -18.68 -4.22 5.72
CA MET A 1 -20.09 -4.67 5.68
C MET A 1 -20.31 -5.42 4.38
N PRO A 2 -20.91 -6.62 4.41
CA PRO A 2 -21.32 -7.34 3.21
C PRO A 2 -22.62 -6.73 2.65
N PHE A 3 -22.85 -6.89 1.35
CA PHE A 3 -24.11 -6.50 0.70
C PHE A 3 -24.42 -7.41 -0.49
N GLU A 4 -25.68 -7.39 -0.95
CA GLU A 4 -26.15 -8.20 -2.08
C GLU A 4 -26.91 -7.33 -3.08
N LEU A 5 -26.85 -7.72 -4.35
CA LEU A 5 -27.69 -7.19 -5.42
C LEU A 5 -28.41 -8.36 -6.09
N ASP A 6 -29.70 -8.16 -6.37
CA ASP A 6 -30.58 -9.14 -7.01
C ASP A 6 -31.07 -8.54 -8.33
N VAL A 7 -31.03 -9.34 -9.40
CA VAL A 7 -31.56 -8.95 -10.70
C VAL A 7 -32.49 -10.03 -11.24
N LYS A 8 -33.65 -9.58 -11.72
CA LYS A 8 -34.59 -10.38 -12.46
C LYS A 8 -34.79 -9.77 -13.84
N ALA A 9 -34.61 -10.58 -14.88
CA ALA A 9 -34.86 -10.20 -16.26
C ALA A 9 -36.08 -10.95 -16.81
N GLU A 10 -36.76 -10.33 -17.77
CA GLU A 10 -37.79 -11.00 -18.56
C GLU A 10 -37.19 -11.36 -19.93
N ALA A 11 -36.72 -12.59 -20.09
CA ALA A 11 -36.05 -13.01 -21.31
C ALA A 11 -36.53 -14.38 -21.81
N ARG A 12 -36.79 -14.48 -23.12
CA ARG A 12 -37.07 -15.74 -23.81
C ARG A 12 -36.33 -15.77 -25.15
N PRO A 13 -35.38 -16.69 -25.38
CA PRO A 13 -34.88 -17.72 -24.45
C PRO A 13 -34.18 -17.14 -23.22
N GLU A 14 -33.88 -18.01 -22.25
CA GLU A 14 -33.18 -17.67 -21.02
C GLU A 14 -31.90 -16.85 -21.29
N ALA A 15 -31.71 -15.81 -20.50
CA ALA A 15 -30.56 -14.92 -20.60
C ALA A 15 -29.39 -15.46 -19.77
N GLN A 16 -28.19 -15.29 -20.32
CA GLN A 16 -26.94 -15.42 -19.61
C GLN A 16 -26.59 -14.08 -18.96
N PHE A 17 -26.20 -14.12 -17.70
CA PHE A 17 -25.84 -12.94 -16.94
C PHE A 17 -24.32 -12.79 -16.86
N GLN A 18 -23.83 -11.57 -16.99
CA GLN A 18 -22.43 -11.21 -16.78
C GLN A 18 -22.37 -9.96 -15.91
N TRP A 19 -21.73 -10.08 -14.75
CA TRP A 19 -21.51 -8.96 -13.83
C TRP A 19 -20.19 -8.25 -14.11
N LYS A 20 -20.19 -6.94 -13.89
CA LYS A 20 -19.02 -6.08 -13.98
C LYS A 20 -18.97 -5.12 -12.81
N HIS A 21 -17.77 -4.83 -12.32
CA HIS A 21 -17.52 -3.75 -11.37
C HIS A 21 -16.46 -2.83 -11.97
N ASN A 22 -16.76 -1.55 -12.10
CA ASN A 22 -15.89 -0.55 -12.72
C ASN A 22 -15.32 -1.01 -14.09
N ASN A 23 -16.21 -1.55 -14.94
CA ASN A 23 -15.91 -2.09 -16.28
C ASN A 23 -15.10 -3.40 -16.31
N PHE A 24 -14.71 -3.97 -15.17
CA PHE A 24 -14.06 -5.27 -15.08
C PHE A 24 -15.07 -6.37 -14.83
N GLU A 25 -14.96 -7.47 -15.57
CA GLU A 25 -15.81 -8.65 -15.36
C GLU A 25 -15.56 -9.28 -14.00
N ILE A 26 -16.64 -9.56 -13.28
CA ILE A 26 -16.61 -10.21 -11.97
C ILE A 26 -16.82 -11.70 -12.18
N LYS A 27 -15.95 -12.51 -11.55
CA LYS A 27 -16.12 -13.95 -11.42
C LYS A 27 -16.27 -14.32 -9.96
N SER A 28 -17.01 -15.39 -9.69
CA SER A 28 -17.16 -15.92 -8.34
C SER A 28 -15.79 -16.26 -7.73
N ASN A 29 -15.56 -15.80 -6.50
CA ASN A 29 -14.36 -16.03 -5.69
C ASN A 29 -14.70 -15.93 -4.19
N ASP A 30 -13.69 -15.95 -3.32
CA ASP A 30 -13.90 -15.89 -1.86
C ASP A 30 -14.51 -14.56 -1.36
N GLN A 31 -14.38 -13.47 -2.12
CA GLN A 31 -14.92 -12.15 -1.79
C GLN A 31 -16.27 -11.86 -2.45
N VAL A 32 -16.59 -12.55 -3.56
CA VAL A 32 -17.79 -12.31 -4.36
C VAL A 32 -18.43 -13.62 -4.78
N GLN A 33 -19.70 -13.83 -4.45
CA GLN A 33 -20.46 -15.00 -4.84
C GLN A 33 -21.56 -14.62 -5.83
N ILE A 34 -21.62 -15.30 -6.97
CA ILE A 34 -22.70 -15.17 -7.95
C ILE A 34 -23.55 -16.44 -7.88
N LYS A 35 -24.86 -16.30 -7.72
CA LYS A 35 -25.82 -17.39 -7.57
C LYS A 35 -26.98 -17.20 -8.54
N HIS A 36 -27.25 -18.22 -9.34
CA HIS A 36 -28.45 -18.29 -10.16
C HIS A 36 -29.61 -18.79 -9.30
N VAL A 37 -30.59 -17.93 -9.02
CA VAL A 37 -31.66 -18.17 -8.03
C VAL A 37 -32.92 -18.73 -8.69
N GLY A 38 -33.06 -18.58 -10.01
CA GLY A 38 -34.15 -19.13 -10.80
C GLY A 38 -34.09 -18.63 -12.25
N GLU A 39 -35.11 -18.99 -13.05
CA GLU A 39 -35.18 -18.61 -14.46
C GLU A 39 -35.06 -17.10 -14.64
N ASN A 40 -34.04 -16.67 -15.39
CA ASN A 40 -33.70 -15.26 -15.61
C ASN A 40 -33.53 -14.45 -14.30
N ASN A 41 -33.08 -15.09 -13.23
CA ASN A 41 -32.82 -14.43 -11.95
C ASN A 41 -31.41 -14.78 -11.44
N GLU A 42 -30.62 -13.74 -11.18
CA GLU A 42 -29.28 -13.89 -10.63
C GLU A 42 -29.04 -12.92 -9.47
N LYS A 43 -28.28 -13.40 -8.48
CA LYS A 43 -27.89 -12.65 -7.31
C LYS A 43 -26.37 -12.63 -7.19
N ILE A 44 -25.83 -11.46 -6.86
CA ILE A 44 -24.43 -11.28 -6.51
C ILE A 44 -24.31 -10.81 -5.05
N SER A 45 -23.40 -11.44 -4.30
CA SER A 45 -23.12 -11.14 -2.89
C SER A 45 -21.66 -10.74 -2.74
N PHE A 46 -21.39 -9.60 -2.11
CA PHE A 46 -20.06 -9.11 -1.81
C PHE A 46 -19.77 -9.25 -0.32
N ALA A 47 -18.66 -9.91 0.04
CA ALA A 47 -18.24 -10.09 1.43
C ALA A 47 -17.76 -8.78 2.08
N LYS A 48 -17.23 -7.86 1.27
CA LYS A 48 -16.78 -6.52 1.67
C LYS A 48 -17.47 -5.47 0.82
N ALA A 49 -17.69 -4.29 1.40
CA ALA A 49 -18.25 -3.16 0.69
C ALA A 49 -17.28 -2.73 -0.42
N VAL A 50 -17.80 -2.54 -1.63
CA VAL A 50 -17.05 -2.03 -2.77
C VAL A 50 -17.67 -0.72 -3.22
N ASP A 51 -16.82 0.29 -3.44
CA ASP A 51 -17.26 1.56 -4.01
C ASP A 51 -17.20 1.50 -5.54
N GLY A 52 -18.12 2.22 -6.21
CA GLY A 52 -18.11 2.36 -7.66
C GLY A 52 -19.34 1.78 -8.35
N ILE A 53 -19.21 1.50 -9.65
CA ILE A 53 -20.33 1.11 -10.50
C ILE A 53 -20.35 -0.40 -10.67
N VAL A 54 -21.44 -1.03 -10.22
CA VAL A 54 -21.77 -2.42 -10.54
C VAL A 54 -22.73 -2.44 -11.72
N GLU A 55 -22.41 -3.23 -12.73
CA GLU A 55 -23.17 -3.38 -13.96
C GLU A 55 -23.49 -4.86 -14.20
N VAL A 56 -24.69 -5.17 -14.66
CA VAL A 56 -25.08 -6.52 -15.06
C VAL A 56 -25.60 -6.52 -16.48
N HIS A 57 -25.11 -7.48 -17.28
CA HIS A 57 -25.49 -7.68 -18.67
C HIS A 57 -26.31 -8.96 -18.75
N ALA A 58 -27.57 -8.86 -19.17
CA ALA A 58 -28.39 -10.02 -19.49
C ALA A 58 -28.40 -10.20 -21.01
N VAL A 59 -27.85 -11.30 -21.52
CA VAL A 59 -27.65 -11.53 -22.96
C VAL A 59 -28.31 -12.83 -23.38
N ASN A 60 -29.07 -12.81 -24.47
CA ASN A 60 -29.55 -14.01 -25.14
C ASN A 60 -29.38 -13.89 -26.66
N LYS A 61 -29.84 -14.90 -27.41
CA LYS A 61 -29.73 -14.91 -28.87
C LYS A 61 -30.55 -13.84 -29.60
N LEU A 62 -31.47 -13.16 -28.91
CA LEU A 62 -32.35 -12.14 -29.47
C LEU A 62 -31.90 -10.73 -29.14
N GLY A 63 -31.09 -10.55 -28.09
CA GLY A 63 -30.64 -9.24 -27.68
C GLY A 63 -29.90 -9.22 -26.35
N LYS A 64 -29.76 -8.01 -25.82
CA LYS A 64 -29.01 -7.70 -24.62
C LYS A 64 -29.69 -6.57 -23.86
N ASP A 65 -29.74 -6.71 -22.55
CA ASP A 65 -30.10 -5.64 -21.63
C ASP A 65 -28.96 -5.39 -20.63
N ILE A 66 -28.84 -4.14 -20.16
CA ILE A 66 -27.76 -3.70 -19.28
C ILE A 66 -28.34 -2.83 -18.17
N LYS A 67 -28.05 -3.18 -16.92
CA LYS A 67 -28.39 -2.37 -15.75
C LYS A 67 -27.13 -1.95 -15.00
N ARG A 68 -27.09 -0.69 -14.56
CA ARG A 68 -26.00 -0.10 -13.75
C ARG A 68 -26.53 0.40 -12.41
N THR A 69 -25.76 0.16 -11.37
CA THR A 69 -26.01 0.60 -10.00
C THR A 69 -24.72 1.17 -9.43
N LYS A 70 -24.77 2.41 -8.91
CA LYS A 70 -23.65 3.02 -8.19
C LYS A 70 -23.74 2.64 -6.72
N VAL A 71 -22.71 2.00 -6.20
CA VAL A 71 -22.53 1.72 -4.77
C VAL A 71 -21.66 2.82 -4.19
N ILE A 72 -22.09 3.37 -3.05
CA ILE A 72 -21.37 4.40 -2.30
C ILE A 72 -21.13 3.84 -0.91
N VAL A 73 -19.88 3.92 -0.44
CA VAL A 73 -19.49 3.46 0.90
C VAL A 73 -19.26 4.66 1.80
N ASP A 74 -20.10 4.80 2.82
CA ASP A 74 -19.92 5.83 3.85
C ASP A 74 -18.90 5.36 4.89
N TYR A 75 -17.80 6.09 5.00
CA TYR A 75 -16.78 5.86 6.02
C TYR A 75 -17.09 6.75 7.23
N THR A 76 -17.68 6.17 8.27
CA THR A 76 -17.76 6.85 9.56
C THR A 76 -16.37 6.84 10.20
N PHE A 77 -15.75 8.01 10.35
CA PHE A 77 -14.51 8.16 11.09
C PHE A 77 -14.78 7.85 12.57
N ASP A 78 -14.18 6.76 13.06
CA ASP A 78 -14.18 6.43 14.49
C ASP A 78 -12.81 6.82 15.08
N PRO A 79 -12.75 7.91 15.88
CA PRO A 79 -11.50 8.40 16.48
C PRO A 79 -10.89 7.41 17.50
N SER A 80 -11.62 6.36 17.92
CA SER A 80 -11.06 5.35 18.83
C SER A 80 -10.04 4.41 18.16
N ASN A 81 -10.02 4.36 16.83
CA ASN A 81 -9.17 3.44 16.05
C ASN A 81 -7.78 4.01 15.70
N GLU A 82 -7.51 5.26 16.08
CA GLU A 82 -6.24 5.96 15.84
C GLU A 82 -5.08 5.30 16.60
N ASN A 83 -5.37 4.69 17.75
CA ASN A 83 -4.40 4.01 18.58
C ASN A 83 -3.84 2.72 17.95
N ASP A 84 -4.63 2.00 17.16
CA ASP A 84 -4.19 0.74 16.53
C ASP A 84 -3.33 0.96 15.29
N VAL A 85 -3.59 2.04 14.54
CA VAL A 85 -2.77 2.42 13.38
C VAL A 85 -1.42 2.94 13.83
N ASN A 86 -1.40 3.84 14.82
CA ASN A 86 -0.16 4.39 15.36
C ASN A 86 0.69 3.29 16.01
N LYS A 87 0.08 2.35 16.73
CA LYS A 87 0.78 1.21 17.33
C LYS A 87 1.44 0.31 16.28
N LYS A 88 0.74 -0.06 15.20
CA LYS A 88 1.31 -0.86 14.11
C LYS A 88 2.47 -0.17 13.40
N LEU A 89 2.38 1.14 13.15
CA LEU A 89 3.49 1.89 12.55
C LEU A 89 4.72 1.94 13.46
N THR A 90 4.54 2.11 14.78
CA THR A 90 5.67 2.04 15.72
C THR A 90 6.29 0.64 15.79
N GLU A 91 5.48 -0.42 15.80
CA GLU A 91 5.97 -1.81 15.83
C GLU A 91 6.78 -2.16 14.57
N GLU A 92 6.32 -1.77 13.37
CA GLU A 92 7.05 -2.00 12.12
C GLU A 92 8.35 -1.18 12.01
N MET A 93 8.37 0.04 12.56
CA MET A 93 9.59 0.88 12.58
C MET A 93 10.62 0.36 13.57
N GLU A 94 10.19 -0.16 14.72
CA GLU A 94 11.09 -0.78 15.71
C GLU A 94 11.69 -2.10 15.22
N GLU A 95 10.92 -2.93 14.51
CA GLU A 95 11.40 -4.19 13.97
C GLU A 95 12.47 -3.96 12.89
N LYS A 96 12.21 -3.04 11.95
CA LYS A 96 13.20 -2.62 10.93
C LYS A 96 14.46 -2.01 11.55
N GLY A 97 14.31 -1.25 12.63
CA GLY A 97 15.45 -0.69 13.37
C GLY A 97 16.33 -1.76 14.03
N LYS A 98 15.72 -2.82 14.57
CA LYS A 98 16.45 -3.94 15.20
C LYS A 98 17.23 -4.75 14.16
N GLU A 99 16.63 -5.05 13.00
CA GLU A 99 17.31 -5.74 11.90
C GLU A 99 18.54 -4.97 11.39
N GLU A 100 18.41 -3.64 11.22
CA GLU A 100 19.52 -2.80 10.73
C GLU A 100 20.69 -2.72 11.74
N ILE A 101 20.38 -2.70 13.05
CA ILE A 101 21.39 -2.73 14.11
C ILE A 101 22.10 -4.09 14.15
N GLU A 102 21.36 -5.19 14.04
CA GLU A 102 21.93 -6.54 14.05
C GLU A 102 22.87 -6.76 12.84
N GLU A 103 22.50 -6.27 11.67
CA GLU A 103 23.34 -6.35 10.47
C GLU A 103 24.64 -5.54 10.61
N LYS A 104 24.56 -4.35 11.21
CA LYS A 104 25.74 -3.51 11.49
C LYS A 104 26.66 -4.14 12.53
N GLN A 105 26.12 -4.81 13.56
CA GLN A 105 26.91 -5.52 14.57
C GLN A 105 27.64 -6.73 13.95
N LYS A 106 26.98 -7.53 13.12
CA LYS A 106 27.61 -8.66 12.39
C LYS A 106 28.73 -8.18 11.46
N LYS A 107 28.54 -7.04 10.77
CA LYS A 107 29.58 -6.43 9.93
C LYS A 107 30.77 -5.93 10.77
N LEU A 108 30.51 -5.34 11.94
CA LEU A 108 31.55 -4.86 12.84
C LEU A 108 32.38 -5.99 13.45
N GLU A 109 31.76 -7.12 13.82
CA GLU A 109 32.48 -8.30 14.31
C GLU A 109 33.36 -8.94 13.23
N LYS A 110 32.87 -9.05 11.99
CA LYS A 110 33.69 -9.52 10.86
C LYS A 110 34.91 -8.62 10.64
N LYS A 111 34.73 -7.30 10.74
CA LYS A 111 35.82 -6.33 10.62
C LYS A 111 36.81 -6.42 11.79
N LYS A 112 36.35 -6.67 13.01
CA LYS A 112 37.20 -6.89 14.19
C LYS A 112 38.03 -8.19 14.09
N LYS A 113 37.47 -9.27 13.52
CA LYS A 113 38.22 -10.52 13.27
C LYS A 113 39.34 -10.33 12.23
N GLN A 114 39.07 -9.61 11.15
CA GLN A 114 40.11 -9.27 10.14
C GLN A 114 41.22 -8.36 10.71
N VAL A 115 40.91 -7.47 11.64
CA VAL A 115 41.94 -6.62 12.30
C VAL A 115 42.76 -7.40 13.34
N LYS A 116 42.25 -8.52 13.86
CA LYS A 116 43.00 -9.40 14.78
C LYS A 116 44.02 -10.27 14.05
N GLU A 117 43.70 -10.77 12.85
CA GLU A 117 44.65 -11.54 12.02
C GLU A 117 45.83 -10.68 11.51
N VAL A 118 45.69 -9.36 11.42
CA VAL A 118 46.78 -8.45 11.00
C VAL A 118 47.72 -8.08 12.16
N LYS A 119 47.32 -8.27 13.42
CA LYS A 119 48.12 -7.90 14.60
C LYS A 119 48.97 -9.03 15.19
N GLU A 120 48.85 -10.26 14.69
CA GLU A 120 49.65 -11.41 15.18
C GLU A 120 50.92 -11.66 14.35
N ASN A 121 51.14 -10.90 13.27
CA ASN A 121 52.42 -10.83 12.55
C ASN A 121 53.03 -9.44 12.76
N GLY A 122 53.47 -9.17 13.99
CA GLY A 122 54.30 -8.01 14.27
C GLY A 122 55.76 -8.31 13.91
N ASP A 123 56.32 -7.51 13.01
CA ASP A 123 57.68 -7.01 13.18
C ASP A 123 57.70 -5.50 12.90
N LEU A 124 58.58 -4.84 13.63
CA LEU A 124 58.54 -3.43 14.05
C LEU A 124 58.71 -2.40 12.93
N GLU A 125 58.03 -1.26 13.12
CA GLU A 125 58.58 0.11 13.20
C GLU A 125 57.66 1.15 12.53
N GLY A 126 57.62 2.35 13.12
CA GLY A 126 57.10 3.54 12.47
C GLY A 126 55.87 4.16 13.11
N VAL A 127 56.12 4.96 14.14
CA VAL A 127 55.22 6.04 14.56
C VAL A 127 54.98 6.96 13.36
N GLU A 128 53.73 7.13 12.95
CA GLU A 128 53.24 8.42 12.44
C GLU A 128 51.71 8.50 12.49
N THR A 129 51.25 9.45 13.30
CA THR A 129 49.87 9.86 13.52
C THR A 129 49.19 10.30 12.22
N SER A 130 48.04 9.73 11.90
CA SER A 130 47.15 10.21 10.82
C SER A 130 45.77 10.61 11.35
N GLU A 131 45.78 11.62 12.22
CA GLU A 131 44.72 12.63 12.24
C GLU A 131 44.69 13.33 10.87
N LYS A 132 44.02 12.75 9.87
CA LYS A 132 43.68 13.43 8.60
C LYS A 132 42.80 12.54 7.71
N LYS A 133 41.67 12.07 8.24
CA LYS A 133 40.58 11.54 7.40
C LYS A 133 39.18 11.69 8.02
N SER A 134 39.00 12.65 8.92
CA SER A 134 37.71 13.00 9.52
C SER A 134 37.06 14.24 8.89
N GLU A 135 37.75 15.06 8.10
CA GLU A 135 37.20 16.35 7.66
C GLU A 135 36.51 16.39 6.28
N LYS A 136 36.60 15.33 5.45
CA LYS A 136 36.02 15.38 4.09
C LYS A 136 34.60 14.84 3.93
N ILE A 137 33.98 14.33 5.01
CA ILE A 137 32.59 13.80 4.98
C ILE A 137 31.59 14.81 5.58
N SER A 138 32.06 15.83 6.32
CA SER A 138 31.23 16.85 6.96
C SER A 138 30.55 17.82 5.99
N ASN A 139 31.16 18.13 4.83
CA ASN A 139 30.72 19.28 4.04
C ASN A 139 29.64 18.97 2.98
N LYS A 140 29.35 17.69 2.70
CA LYS A 140 28.30 17.33 1.74
C LYS A 140 26.90 17.17 2.37
N ALA A 141 26.81 17.25 3.70
CA ALA A 141 25.55 17.15 4.45
C ALA A 141 24.87 18.50 4.70
N LYS A 142 25.55 19.64 4.47
CA LYS A 142 24.98 20.98 4.72
C LYS A 142 24.25 21.59 3.51
N GLU A 143 24.73 21.40 2.28
CA GLU A 143 24.04 21.94 1.09
C GLU A 143 22.67 21.30 0.81
N ASN A 144 22.46 20.05 1.24
CA ASN A 144 21.23 19.32 0.93
C ASN A 144 20.05 19.64 1.86
N ASN A 145 20.28 20.40 2.94
CA ASN A 145 19.24 20.79 3.90
C ASN A 145 18.67 22.19 3.58
N GLU A 146 19.46 23.09 2.99
CA GLU A 146 19.00 24.44 2.61
C GLU A 146 18.07 24.42 1.39
N ALA A 147 18.28 23.49 0.44
CA ALA A 147 17.39 23.34 -0.72
C ALA A 147 16.00 22.76 -0.38
N LYS A 148 15.86 22.09 0.78
CA LYS A 148 14.56 21.54 1.23
C LYS A 148 13.75 22.53 2.08
N GLN A 149 14.41 23.57 2.61
CA GLN A 149 13.76 24.58 3.45
C GLN A 149 13.17 25.74 2.63
N SER A 150 13.68 26.02 1.42
CA SER A 150 13.10 27.03 0.53
C SER A 150 11.79 26.58 -0.14
N LEU A 151 11.69 25.32 -0.55
CA LEU A 151 10.48 24.77 -1.20
C LEU A 151 9.27 24.66 -0.25
N ASN A 152 9.48 24.48 1.06
CA ASN A 152 8.38 24.39 2.02
C ASN A 152 7.74 25.75 2.36
N ASN A 153 8.45 26.86 2.19
CA ASN A 153 7.91 28.19 2.50
C ASN A 153 7.05 28.75 1.35
N ASP A 154 7.28 28.29 0.11
CA ASP A 154 6.50 28.74 -1.05
C ASP A 154 5.10 28.09 -1.13
N LEU A 155 4.92 26.87 -0.60
CA LEU A 155 3.60 26.21 -0.56
C LEU A 155 2.63 26.85 0.46
N ILE A 156 3.14 27.40 1.56
CA ILE A 156 2.32 27.98 2.64
C ILE A 156 1.71 29.34 2.22
N SER A 157 2.25 29.98 1.18
CA SER A 157 1.78 31.28 0.71
C SER A 157 0.60 31.21 -0.27
N ILE A 158 0.30 30.04 -0.83
CA ILE A 158 -0.76 29.87 -1.86
C ILE A 158 -2.12 29.56 -1.23
N GLU A 159 -2.17 28.92 -0.05
CA GLU A 159 -3.44 28.55 0.63
C GLU A 159 -4.19 29.71 1.31
N LYS A 160 -3.73 30.96 1.21
CA LYS A 160 -4.38 32.13 1.85
C LYS A 160 -5.13 33.06 0.90
N GLN A 161 -5.32 32.69 -0.36
CA GLN A 161 -6.00 33.54 -1.35
C GLN A 161 -7.13 32.85 -2.11
N GLU A 162 -8.02 32.12 -1.43
CA GLU A 162 -9.37 31.89 -1.95
C GLU A 162 -10.37 32.01 -0.79
N GLY A 163 -10.77 33.25 -0.54
CA GLY A 163 -11.89 33.64 0.33
C GLY A 163 -12.87 34.50 -0.46
#